data_AF-A5GV07-F1
#
_entry.id   AF-A5GV07-F1
#
_cell.length_a   1.000
_cell.length_b   1.000
_cell.length_c   1.000
_cell.angle_alpha   90.00
_cell.angle_beta   90.00
_cell.angle_gamma   90.00
#
_symmetry.space_group_name_H-M   'P 1'
#
loop_
_entity.id
_entity.type
_entity.pdbx_description
1 polymer ?
#
loop_
_entity_poly.entity_id
_entity_poly.type
_entity_poly.pdbx_seq_one_letter_code
_entity_poly.pdbx_strand_id
1 'polypeptide(L)' 'MYLLTIREGLSTRYIGPYESPKHAADDLDRLLENCDDRARWQIHELQSPASLTDQQEAEAVVA' A
#
# COMPACT_ATOMS: atom_id res chain seq x y z
N MET A 1 5.31 7.40 -8.96
CA MET A 1 5.36 7.49 -7.47
C MET A 1 4.76 6.20 -6.94
N TYR A 2 5.09 5.72 -5.74
CA TYR A 2 4.67 4.39 -5.28
C TYR A 2 4.10 4.45 -3.86
N LEU A 3 3.15 3.59 -3.55
CA LEU A 3 2.53 3.45 -2.23
C LEU A 3 2.63 1.99 -1.80
N LEU A 4 3.18 1.76 -0.61
CA LEU A 4 3.15 0.45 0.02
C LEU A 4 1.90 0.35 0.88
N THR A 5 1.19 -0.76 0.78
CA THR A 5 0.08 -1.11 1.66
C THR A 5 0.42 -2.40 2.38
N ILE A 6 0.30 -2.41 3.71
CA ILE A 6 0.49 -3.59 4.56
C ILE A 6 -0.81 -3.86 5.31
N ARG A 7 -1.30 -5.09 5.22
CA ARG A 7 -2.53 -5.59 5.84
C ARG A 7 -2.17 -6.66 6.85
N GLU A 8 -2.40 -6.36 8.12
CA GLU A 8 -2.15 -7.24 9.25
C GLU A 8 -3.51 -7.55 9.91
N GLY A 9 -4.13 -8.65 9.51
CA GLY A 9 -5.49 -9.00 9.96
C GLY A 9 -6.53 -7.96 9.52
N LEU A 10 -7.04 -7.18 10.48
CA LEU A 10 -8.04 -6.13 10.25
C LEU A 10 -7.41 -4.74 10.07
N SER A 11 -6.11 -4.58 10.36
CA SER A 11 -5.43 -3.30 10.21
C SER A 11 -4.81 -3.18 8.83
N THR A 12 -5.04 -2.03 8.18
CA THR A 12 -4.37 -1.68 6.92
C THR A 12 -3.56 -0.42 7.13
N ARG A 13 -2.27 -0.49 6.83
CA ARG A 13 -1.32 0.63 6.88
C ARG A 13 -0.91 1.01 5.47
N TYR A 14 -0.83 2.32 5.23
CA TYR A 14 -0.36 2.90 3.99
C TYR A 14 0.95 3.61 4.28
N ILE A 15 2.02 3.28 3.55
CA ILE A 15 3.35 3.83 3.73
C ILE A 15 3.82 4.41 2.39
N GLY A 16 4.33 5.64 2.41
CA GLY A 16 4.74 6.38 1.23
C GLY A 16 4.26 7.84 1.27
N PRO A 17 4.40 8.58 0.16
CA PRO A 17 4.76 8.10 -1.18
C PRO A 17 6.27 7.87 -1.39
N TYR A 18 6.61 6.79 -2.09
CA TYR A 18 7.97 6.46 -2.50
C TYR A 18 8.27 6.90 -3.93
N GLU A 19 9.52 7.27 -4.16
CA GLU A 19 10.03 7.75 -5.44
C GLU A 19 10.23 6.59 -6.45
N SER A 20 10.54 5.40 -5.93
CA SER A 20 10.85 4.20 -6.69
C SER A 20 10.24 2.95 -6.01
N PRO A 21 10.00 1.86 -6.75
CA PRO A 21 9.49 0.63 -6.17
C PRO A 21 10.55 -0.04 -5.28
N LYS A 22 11.84 0.26 -5.52
CA LYS A 22 12.94 -0.23 -4.69
C LYS A 22 12.88 0.34 -3.27
N HIS A 23 12.66 1.65 -3.13
CA HIS A 23 12.48 2.25 -1.80
C HIS A 23 11.29 1.64 -1.05
N ALA A 24 10.19 1.34 -1.74
CA ALA A 24 9.05 0.67 -1.13
C ALA A 24 9.38 -0.77 -0.68
N ALA A 25 10.18 -1.52 -1.45
CA ALA A 25 10.61 -2.86 -1.11
C ALA A 25 11.61 -2.90 0.07
N ASP A 26 12.59 -2.00 0.09
CA ASP A 26 13.55 -1.85 1.20
C ASP A 26 12.84 -1.54 2.53
N ASP A 27 11.81 -0.68 2.50
CA ASP A 27 11.00 -0.36 3.69
C ASP A 27 10.07 -1.51 4.08
N LEU A 28 9.51 -2.22 3.10
CA LEU A 28 8.71 -3.42 3.32
C LEU A 28 9.49 -4.48 4.10
N ASP A 29 10.73 -4.79 3.69
CA ASP A 29 11.56 -5.80 4.37
C ASP A 29 11.73 -5.44 5.86
N ARG A 30 12.00 -4.17 6.18
CA ARG A 30 12.13 -3.67 7.56
C ARG A 30 10.83 -3.76 8.35
N LEU A 31 9.70 -3.46 7.70
CA LEU A 31 8.38 -3.52 8.32
C LEU A 31 7.97 -4.97 8.59
N LEU A 32 8.27 -5.88 7.67
CA LEU A 32 7.99 -7.30 7.80
C LEU A 32 8.70 -7.95 9.00
N GLU A 33 9.87 -7.46 9.40
CA GLU A 33 10.56 -7.93 10.62
C GLU A 33 9.71 -7.77 11.90
N ASN A 34 8.77 -6.83 11.90
CA ASN A 34 7.88 -6.54 13.03
C ASN A 34 6.42 -6.92 12.76
N CYS A 35 6.13 -7.52 11.60
CA CYS A 35 4.78 -7.93 11.21
C CYS A 35 4.53 -9.41 11.51
N ASP A 36 3.26 -9.76 11.67
CA ASP A 36 2.84 -11.17 11.75
C ASP A 36 3.12 -11.91 10.43
N ASP A 37 3.36 -13.22 10.52
CA ASP A 37 3.61 -14.13 9.37
C ASP A 37 2.47 -14.12 8.32
N ARG A 38 1.28 -13.65 8.73
CA ARG A 38 0.08 -13.54 7.89
C ARG A 38 -0.10 -12.15 7.26
N ALA A 39 0.84 -11.24 7.47
CA ALA A 39 0.80 -9.91 6.89
C ALA A 39 0.81 -10.00 5.36
N ARG A 40 -0.15 -9.33 4.72
CA ARG A 40 -0.20 -9.19 3.27
C ARG A 40 0.27 -7.82 2.89
N TRP A 41 1.02 -7.71 1.82
CA TRP A 41 1.53 -6.42 1.36
C TRP A 41 1.37 -6.27 -0.14
N GLN A 42 1.27 -5.02 -0.59
CA GLN A 42 1.16 -4.65 -2.00
C GLN A 42 1.88 -3.33 -2.24
N ILE A 43 2.66 -3.24 -3.32
CA ILE A 43 3.27 -2.00 -3.79
C ILE A 43 2.46 -1.53 -5.01
N HIS A 44 1.83 -0.37 -4.87
CA HIS A 44 1.04 0.26 -5.90
C HIS A 44 1.83 1.39 -6.55
N GLU A 45 1.82 1.47 -7.88
CA GLU A 45 2.30 2.66 -8.56
C GLU A 45 1.21 3.73 -8.53
N LEU A 46 1.46 4.81 -7.77
CA LEU A 46 0.68 6.04 -7.82
C LEU A 46 0.98 6.75 -9.14
N GLN A 47 0.01 6.69 -10.05
CA GLN A 47 -0.06 7.62 -11.18
C GLN A 47 -0.39 9.03 -10.68
N SER A 48 0.17 10.06 -11.31
CA SER A 48 -0.12 11.46 -10.97
C SER A 48 -1.63 11.74 -11.00
N PRO A 49 -2.15 12.67 -10.19
CA PRO A 49 -3.59 12.89 -9.96
C PRO A 49 -4.42 13.26 -11.19
N ALA A 50 -3.82 13.39 -12.38
CA ALA A 50 -4.56 13.44 -13.64
C ALA A 50 -5.30 12.13 -13.98
N SER A 51 -5.02 11.01 -13.28
CA SER A 51 -5.54 9.68 -13.61
C SER A 51 -6.36 8.99 -12.49
N LEU A 52 -6.54 9.60 -11.31
CA LEU A 52 -7.02 8.90 -10.10
C LEU A 52 -8.40 9.37 -9.59
N THR A 53 -9.39 9.53 -10.46
CA THR A 53 -10.79 9.68 -10.02
C THR A 53 -11.46 8.34 -9.67
N ASP A 54 -10.80 7.19 -9.90
CA ASP A 54 -11.52 5.90 -10.04
C ASP A 54 -10.92 4.71 -9.25
N GLN A 55 -10.39 4.90 -8.04
CA GLN A 55 -9.96 3.73 -7.22
C GLN A 55 -10.37 3.76 -5.74
N GLN A 56 -11.00 4.83 -5.26
CA GLN A 56 -11.48 4.91 -3.86
C GLN A 56 -12.97 4.54 -3.69
N GLU A 57 -13.70 4.25 -4.78
CA GLU A 57 -15.13 3.89 -4.76
C GLU A 57 -15.42 2.37 -4.62
N ALA A 58 -14.40 1.50 -4.62
CA ALA A 58 -14.64 0.05 -4.65
C ALA A 58 -15.07 -0.61 -3.33
N GLU A 59 -15.09 0.11 -2.20
CA GLU A 59 -15.51 -0.46 -0.89
C GLU A 59 -16.46 0.46 -0.09
N ALA A 60 -17.21 1.36 -0.74
CA ALA A 60 -18.17 2.23 -0.05
C ALA A 60 -19.60 2.21 -0.61
N VAL A 61 -19.89 1.46 -1.69
CA VAL A 61 -21.24 1.39 -2.29
C VAL A 61 -21.71 -0.06 -2.45
N VAL A 62 -21.77 -0.81 -1.34
CA VAL A 62 -22.66 -1.97 -1.19
C VAL A 62 -22.88 -2.25 0.30
N ALA A 63 -23.72 -1.43 0.93
CA ALA A 63 -24.54 -1.80 2.08
C ALA A 63 -25.73 -0.83 2.19
#